data_AF-A0A4Q8LCR6-F1
#
_entry.id   AF-A0A4Q8LCR6-F1
#
_cell.length_a   1.000
_cell.length_b   1.000
_cell.length_c   1.000
_cell.angle_alpha   90.00
_cell.angle_beta   90.00
_cell.angle_gamma   90.00
#
_symmetry.space_group_name_H-M   'P 1'
#
loop_
_entity.id
_entity.type
_entity.pdbx_description
1 polymer ?
#
loop_
_entity_poly.entity_id
_entity_poly.type
_entity_poly.pdbx_seq_one_letter_code
_entity_poly.pdbx_strand_id
1 'polypeptide(L)'
;MRCASVLLAVLLTACGQQSAENLADALAADPARLKALRAQCAADRRVVGEDACRAATEAFRRRFFAGHTGPDEYNSLAELPPIPASFDEPTGEDAP
;
A
#
# COMPACT_ATOMS: atom_id res chain seq x y z
N MET A 1 -37.55 2.41 3.63
CA MET A 1 -36.56 3.44 3.26
C MET A 1 -35.18 3.24 3.92
N ARG A 2 -35.07 2.88 5.21
CA ARG A 2 -33.77 2.62 5.87
C ARG A 2 -32.94 1.50 5.22
N CYS A 3 -33.57 0.42 4.76
CA CYS A 3 -32.84 -0.68 4.12
C CYS A 3 -32.22 -0.30 2.77
N ALA A 4 -32.88 0.57 1.98
CA ALA A 4 -32.35 1.03 0.71
C ALA A 4 -31.09 1.89 0.90
N SER A 5 -31.08 2.76 1.91
CA SER A 5 -29.91 3.57 2.26
C SER A 5 -28.73 2.74 2.74
N VAL A 6 -28.98 1.69 3.54
CA VAL A 6 -27.93 0.76 4.01
C VAL A 6 -27.34 -0.03 2.86
N LEU A 7 -28.17 -0.56 1.96
CA LEU A 7 -27.69 -1.31 0.78
C LEU A 7 -26.87 -0.42 -0.15
N LEU A 8 -27.27 0.83 -0.37
CA LEU A 8 -26.55 1.77 -1.21
C LEU A 8 -25.16 2.10 -0.64
N ALA A 9 -25.05 2.30 0.68
CA ALA A 9 -23.77 2.54 1.35
C ALA A 9 -22.82 1.33 1.21
N VAL A 10 -23.34 0.11 1.40
CA VAL A 10 -22.55 -1.13 1.23
C VAL A 10 -22.03 -1.26 -0.20
N LEU A 11 -22.86 -1.01 -1.21
CA LEU A 11 -22.46 -1.09 -2.63
C LEU A 11 -21.38 -0.07 -2.99
N LEU A 12 -21.48 1.18 -2.48
CA LEU A 12 -20.46 2.21 -2.70
C LEU A 12 -19.11 1.81 -2.08
N THR A 13 -19.12 1.28 -0.85
CA THR A 13 -17.90 0.79 -0.20
C THR A 13 -17.29 -0.42 -0.92
N ALA A 14 -18.13 -1.34 -1.42
CA ALA A 14 -17.67 -2.51 -2.15
C ALA A 14 -17.03 -2.14 -3.49
N CYS A 15 -17.55 -1.13 -4.18
CA CYS A 15 -16.97 -0.65 -5.44
C CYS A 15 -15.56 -0.06 -5.24
N GLY A 16 -15.37 0.72 -4.16
CA GLY A 16 -14.05 1.22 -3.78
C GLY A 16 -13.06 0.12 -3.39
N GLN A 17 -13.53 -0.86 -2.61
CA GLN A 17 -12.73 -2.04 -2.23
C GLN A 17 -12.27 -2.81 -3.47
N GLN A 18 -13.18 -3.07 -4.41
CA GLN A 18 -12.87 -3.82 -5.63
C GLN A 18 -11.85 -3.06 -6.50
N SER A 19 -11.93 -1.73 -6.59
CA SER A 19 -10.92 -0.94 -7.29
C SER A 19 -9.53 -1.06 -6.65
N ALA A 20 -9.46 -1.04 -5.32
CA ALA A 20 -8.21 -1.21 -4.59
C ALA A 20 -7.62 -2.63 -4.74
N GLU A 21 -8.46 -3.66 -4.77
CA GLU A 21 -8.02 -5.05 -5.02
C GLU A 21 -7.47 -5.22 -6.44
N ASN A 22 -8.16 -4.69 -7.46
CA ASN A 22 -7.65 -4.69 -8.84
C ASN A 22 -6.31 -3.95 -8.97
N LEU A 23 -6.14 -2.85 -8.23
CA LEU A 23 -4.87 -2.12 -8.19
C LEU A 23 -3.77 -2.96 -7.50
N ALA A 24 -4.10 -3.64 -6.40
CA ALA A 24 -3.15 -4.51 -5.71
C ALA A 24 -2.69 -5.68 -6.60
N ASP A 25 -3.60 -6.29 -7.36
CA ASP A 25 -3.26 -7.36 -8.30
C ASP A 25 -2.39 -6.85 -9.45
N ALA A 26 -2.72 -5.70 -10.02
CA ALA A 26 -1.92 -5.07 -11.07
C ALA A 26 -0.50 -4.71 -10.57
N LEU A 27 -0.38 -4.22 -9.33
CA LEU A 27 0.91 -3.91 -8.71
C LEU A 27 1.68 -5.17 -8.32
N ALA A 28 1.02 -6.25 -7.92
CA ALA A 28 1.69 -7.51 -7.61
C ALA A 28 2.32 -8.13 -8.86
N ALA A 29 1.73 -7.91 -10.05
CA ALA A 29 2.27 -8.34 -11.33
C ALA A 29 3.47 -7.50 -11.83
N ASP A 30 3.59 -6.23 -11.39
CA ASP A 30 4.66 -5.31 -11.80
C ASP A 30 5.53 -4.85 -10.60
N PRO A 31 6.63 -5.57 -10.30
CA PRO A 31 7.48 -5.28 -9.14
C PRO A 31 8.18 -3.92 -9.24
N ALA A 32 8.52 -3.45 -10.44
CA ALA A 32 9.21 -2.17 -10.62
C ALA A 32 8.27 -1.00 -10.26
N ARG A 33 7.03 -1.06 -10.76
CA ARG A 33 5.99 -0.09 -10.42
C ARG A 33 5.61 -0.14 -8.95
N LEU A 34 5.51 -1.33 -8.37
CA LEU A 34 5.26 -1.51 -6.94
C LEU A 34 6.36 -0.89 -6.09
N LYS A 35 7.64 -1.12 -6.41
CA LYS A 35 8.78 -0.53 -5.70
C LYS A 35 8.74 1.00 -5.74
N ALA A 36 8.53 1.58 -6.92
CA ALA A 36 8.42 3.03 -7.09
C ALA A 36 7.27 3.63 -6.27
N LEU A 37 6.09 2.99 -6.29
CA LEU A 37 4.94 3.47 -5.53
C LEU A 37 5.16 3.36 -4.01
N ARG A 38 5.80 2.29 -3.53
CA ARG A 38 6.14 2.15 -2.10
C ARG A 38 7.13 3.23 -1.65
N ALA A 39 8.11 3.58 -2.48
CA ALA A 39 9.04 4.67 -2.19
C ALA A 39 8.31 6.03 -2.08
N GLN A 40 7.34 6.28 -2.95
CA GLN A 40 6.50 7.48 -2.88
C GLN A 40 5.63 7.50 -1.61
N CYS A 41 5.02 6.37 -1.26
CA CYS A 41 4.21 6.23 -0.03
C CYS A 41 5.02 6.39 1.25
N ALA A 42 6.30 6.02 1.24
CA ALA A 42 7.22 6.26 2.34
C ALA A 42 7.65 7.73 2.45
N ALA A 43 7.67 8.45 1.33
CA ALA A 43 8.01 9.87 1.30
C ALA A 43 6.83 10.75 1.74
N ASP A 44 5.64 10.56 1.17
CA ASP A 44 4.42 11.29 1.55
C ASP A 44 3.17 10.50 1.15
N ARG A 45 2.54 9.87 2.14
CA ARG A 45 1.36 9.02 1.93
C ARG A 45 0.11 9.84 1.61
N ARG A 46 0.02 11.08 2.08
CA ARG A 46 -1.13 11.97 1.88
C ARG A 46 -1.17 12.51 0.46
N VAL A 47 0.00 12.84 -0.10
CA VAL A 47 0.12 13.28 -1.50
C VAL A 47 -0.17 12.14 -2.48
N VAL A 48 0.32 10.93 -2.18
CA VAL A 48 0.11 9.75 -3.05
C VAL A 48 -1.31 9.20 -2.96
N GLY A 49 -1.94 9.33 -1.81
CA GLY A 49 -3.27 8.83 -1.53
C GLY A 49 -3.26 7.52 -0.74
N GLU A 50 -4.00 7.52 0.37
CA GLU A 50 -4.09 6.43 1.34
C GLU A 50 -4.50 5.08 0.71
N ASP A 51 -5.44 5.11 -0.23
CA ASP A 51 -5.96 3.90 -0.88
C ASP A 51 -4.92 3.27 -1.82
N ALA A 52 -4.15 4.09 -2.53
CA ALA A 52 -3.06 3.63 -3.38
C ALA A 52 -1.92 3.02 -2.54
N CYS A 53 -1.57 3.65 -1.42
CA CYS A 53 -0.55 3.12 -0.51
C CYS A 53 -1.00 1.85 0.22
N ARG A 54 -2.29 1.73 0.54
CA ARG A 54 -2.88 0.50 1.06
C ARG A 54 -2.84 -0.63 0.02
N ALA A 55 -3.20 -0.36 -1.23
CA ALA A 55 -3.10 -1.32 -2.32
C ALA A 55 -1.64 -1.77 -2.57
N ALA A 56 -0.67 -0.85 -2.50
CA ALA A 56 0.75 -1.17 -2.61
C ALA A 56 1.25 -2.05 -1.46
N THR A 57 0.72 -1.85 -0.25
CA THR A 57 1.06 -2.70 0.90
C THR A 57 0.49 -4.11 0.74
N GLU A 58 -0.74 -4.24 0.28
CA GLU A 58 -1.36 -5.54 0.02
C GLU A 58 -0.67 -6.29 -1.13
N ALA A 59 -0.34 -5.59 -2.23
CA ALA A 59 0.41 -6.16 -3.35
C ALA A 59 1.76 -6.74 -2.90
N PHE A 60 2.50 -5.97 -2.10
CA PHE A 60 3.77 -6.42 -1.53
C PHE A 60 3.59 -7.63 -0.60
N ARG A 61 2.58 -7.58 0.29
CA ARG A 61 2.24 -8.68 1.20
C ARG A 61 1.99 -9.99 0.43
N ARG A 62 1.21 -9.94 -0.65
CA ARG A 62 0.91 -11.10 -1.50
C ARG A 62 2.18 -11.67 -2.13
N ARG A 63 3.03 -10.82 -2.72
CA ARG A 63 4.31 -11.25 -3.30
C ARG A 63 5.23 -11.87 -2.26
N PHE A 64 5.30 -11.27 -1.08
CA PHE A 64 6.12 -11.75 0.03
C PHE A 64 5.73 -13.16 0.44
N PHE A 65 4.44 -13.39 0.70
CA PHE A 65 3.96 -14.72 1.06
C PHE A 65 4.03 -15.74 -0.08
N ALA A 66 4.04 -15.30 -1.33
CA ALA A 66 4.25 -16.16 -2.49
C ALA A 66 5.75 -16.46 -2.77
N GLY A 67 6.68 -15.90 -2.00
CA GLY A 67 8.12 -16.07 -2.23
C GLY A 67 8.66 -15.31 -3.46
N HIS A 68 7.92 -14.31 -3.95
CA HIS A 68 8.30 -13.48 -5.10
C HIS A 68 9.05 -12.20 -4.72
N THR A 69 9.36 -12.01 -3.44
CA THR A 69 10.25 -10.96 -2.92
C THR A 69 11.63 -11.58 -2.71
N GLY A 70 12.61 -11.18 -3.54
CA GLY A 70 13.93 -11.80 -3.62
C GLY A 70 15.08 -10.80 -3.38
N PRO A 71 16.33 -11.27 -3.26
CA PRO A 71 17.51 -10.43 -3.02
C PRO A 71 17.79 -9.42 -4.13
N ASP A 72 17.23 -9.64 -5.31
CA ASP A 72 17.21 -8.78 -6.49
C ASP A 72 16.22 -7.60 -6.37
N GLU A 73 15.41 -7.55 -5.30
CA GLU A 73 14.51 -6.43 -5.02
C GLU A 73 15.28 -5.16 -4.56
N TYR A 74 16.44 -5.33 -3.92
CA TYR A 74 17.33 -4.25 -3.51
C TYR A 74 18.72 -4.47 -4.10
N ASN A 75 19.05 -3.73 -5.16
CA ASN A 75 20.32 -3.92 -5.87
C ASN A 75 21.51 -3.32 -5.12
N SER A 76 21.26 -2.41 -4.18
CA SER A 76 22.29 -1.77 -3.36
C SER A 76 21.80 -1.50 -1.94
N LEU A 77 22.75 -1.35 -1.00
CA LEU A 77 22.44 -1.00 0.39
C LEU A 77 21.71 0.35 0.52
N ALA A 78 21.93 1.27 -0.42
CA ALA A 78 21.26 2.56 -0.45
C ALA A 78 19.75 2.45 -0.79
N GLU A 79 19.32 1.33 -1.37
CA GLU A 79 17.90 1.08 -1.67
C GLU A 79 17.17 0.44 -0.49
N LEU A 80 17.87 -0.03 0.55
CA LEU A 80 17.24 -0.62 1.72
C LEU A 80 16.48 0.44 2.52
N PRO A 81 15.26 0.14 3.00
CA PRO A 81 14.56 1.05 3.89
C PRO A 81 15.38 1.28 5.17
N PRO A 82 15.40 2.51 5.71
CA PRO A 82 16.11 2.80 6.95
C PRO A 82 15.51 1.99 8.10
N ILE A 83 16.37 1.49 8.99
CA ILE A 83 15.94 0.81 10.21
C ILE A 83 15.46 1.88 11.20
N PRO A 84 14.20 1.85 11.66
CA PRO A 84 13.71 2.83 12.63
C PRO A 84 14.39 2.60 14.00
N ALA A 85 14.58 3.69 14.76
CA ALA A 85 15.18 3.63 16.09
C ALA A 85 14.28 2.90 17.11
N SER A 86 12.96 2.95 16.90
CA SER A 86 11.93 2.22 17.66
C SER A 86 10.73 1.94 16.77
N PHE A 87 9.98 0.88 17.07
CA PHE A 87 8.71 0.55 16.40
C PHE A 87 7.54 1.38 16.92
N ASP A 88 7.67 2.00 18.10
CA ASP A 88 6.61 2.75 18.78
C ASP A 88 6.63 4.26 18.48
N GLU A 89 7.62 4.75 17.71
CA GLU A 89 7.70 6.17 17.35
C GLU A 89 6.58 6.52 16.36
N PRO A 90 5.76 7.56 16.63
CA PRO A 90 4.77 8.02 15.68
C PRO A 90 5.49 8.43 14.39
N THR A 91 5.06 7.85 13.26
CA THR A 91 5.62 8.19 11.94
C THR A 91 5.30 9.66 11.69
N GLY A 92 6.33 10.52 11.78
CA GLY A 92 6.25 11.95 12.04
C GLY A 92 5.21 12.75 11.25
N GLU A 93 3.97 12.76 11.76
CA GLU A 93 2.93 13.71 11.38
C GLU A 93 2.16 14.26 12.60
N ASP A 94 2.59 13.88 13.82
CA ASP A 94 2.09 14.40 15.10
C ASP A 94 3.13 15.31 15.79
N ALA A 95 3.89 16.09 15.02
CA ALA A 95 4.60 17.25 15.55
C ALA A 95 3.71 18.50 15.33
N PRO A 96 3.38 19.28 16.39
CA PRO A 96 2.57 20.48 16.28
C PRO A 96 3.21 21.57 15.41
#